data_AF-A0A7Y0J7F4-F1
#
_entry.id   AF-A0A7Y0J7F4-F1
#
_cell.length_a   1.000
_cell.length_b   1.000
_cell.length_c   1.000
_cell.angle_alpha   90.00
_cell.angle_beta   90.00
_cell.angle_gamma   90.00
#
_symmetry.space_group_name_H-M   'P 1'
#
loop_
_entity.id
_entity.type
_entity.pdbx_description
1 polymer ?
#
loop_
_entity_poly.entity_id
_entity_poly.type
_entity_poly.pdbx_seq_one_letter_code
_entity_poly.pdbx_strand_id
1 'polypeptide(L)'
;MAGTSSGTDAAGYLTGSGALFDPAWLPPGGRGNGLRAPSWAPIADLDADDVDSVLAALLDARIPAHAAPAPRPVRPLTSHRSVPRSVWRLRVAASSYSRAEDVLLRVLRGSKTERVVL
;
A
#
# COMPACT_ATOMS: atom_id res chain seq x y z
N MET A 1 44.85 6.03 -20.34
CA MET A 1 43.95 4.87 -20.12
C MET A 1 43.69 4.77 -18.63
N ALA A 2 42.57 5.34 -18.17
CA ALA A 2 42.19 5.33 -16.77
C ALA A 2 41.28 4.13 -16.51
N GLY A 3 41.65 3.27 -15.57
CA GLY A 3 40.71 2.35 -14.93
C GLY A 3 40.00 3.04 -13.76
N THR A 4 38.82 2.54 -13.39
CA THR A 4 38.34 2.44 -12.00
C THR A 4 37.00 1.70 -11.94
N SER A 5 37.03 0.56 -11.24
CA SER A 5 36.16 0.20 -10.11
C SER A 5 34.67 -0.08 -10.33
N SER A 6 34.32 -1.36 -10.15
CA SER A 6 33.04 -1.83 -9.61
C SER A 6 32.66 -1.07 -8.34
N GLY A 7 31.45 -0.54 -8.31
CA GLY A 7 30.79 -0.01 -7.12
C GLY A 7 29.42 -0.65 -6.98
N THR A 8 29.31 -1.57 -6.03
CA THR A 8 28.06 -2.09 -5.48
C THR A 8 27.30 -0.93 -4.84
N ASP A 9 26.29 -0.40 -5.52
CA ASP A 9 25.39 0.57 -4.89
C ASP A 9 24.29 -0.17 -4.13
N ALA A 10 24.46 -0.17 -2.82
CA ALA A 10 23.45 -0.53 -1.85
C ALA A 10 22.17 0.26 -2.15
N ALA A 11 21.09 -0.46 -2.46
CA ALA A 11 19.75 0.11 -2.58
C ALA A 11 19.33 0.65 -1.21
N GLY A 12 19.72 1.90 -0.95
CA GLY A 12 19.33 2.66 0.22
C GLY A 12 17.82 2.80 0.23
N TYR A 13 17.21 2.19 1.25
CA TYR A 13 15.84 2.41 1.68
C TYR A 13 15.76 3.87 2.13
N LEU A 14 15.52 4.77 1.18
CA LEU A 14 15.19 6.14 1.47
C LEU A 14 13.77 6.17 2.03
N THR A 15 13.70 6.12 3.35
CA THR A 15 12.61 6.69 4.16
C THR A 15 12.57 8.20 3.87
N GLY A 16 12.02 8.57 2.72
CA GLY A 16 11.93 9.95 2.25
C GLY A 16 10.58 10.17 1.62
N SER A 17 9.70 10.85 2.37
CA SER A 17 8.50 11.56 1.93
C SER A 17 8.07 11.32 0.48
N GLY A 18 7.40 10.19 0.23
CA GLY A 18 6.94 9.77 -1.10
C GLY A 18 6.00 10.76 -1.79
N ALA A 19 5.47 11.75 -1.07
CA ALA A 19 4.48 12.71 -1.53
C ALA A 19 4.94 13.63 -2.67
N LEU A 20 6.24 13.95 -2.80
CA LEU A 20 6.70 14.98 -3.76
C LEU A 20 6.60 14.56 -5.24
N PHE A 21 6.43 13.27 -5.53
CA PHE A 21 6.28 12.76 -6.91
C PHE A 21 5.00 11.95 -7.08
N ASP A 22 4.07 12.03 -6.14
CA ASP A 22 2.76 11.44 -6.36
C ASP A 22 2.00 12.29 -7.40
N PRO A 23 1.40 11.67 -8.43
CA PRO A 23 0.60 12.39 -9.41
C PRO A 23 -0.39 13.34 -8.73
N ALA A 24 -0.59 14.54 -9.28
CA ALA A 24 -1.42 15.59 -8.69
C ALA A 24 -2.89 15.18 -8.41
N TRP A 25 -3.32 14.04 -8.93
CA TRP A 25 -4.65 13.46 -8.73
C TRP A 25 -4.71 12.41 -7.59
N LEU A 26 -3.59 12.08 -6.94
CA LEU A 26 -3.57 11.31 -5.70
C LEU A 26 -3.92 12.21 -4.51
N PRO A 27 -4.81 11.77 -3.60
CA PRO A 27 -5.19 12.59 -2.46
C PRO A 27 -3.98 12.90 -1.56
N PRO A 28 -3.83 14.17 -1.12
CA PRO A 28 -2.74 14.56 -0.22
C PRO A 28 -2.89 13.89 1.16
N GLY A 29 -1.77 13.76 1.88
CA GLY A 29 -1.75 13.13 3.20
C GLY A 29 -1.84 11.61 3.17
N GLY A 30 -1.70 11.00 1.99
CA GLY A 30 -1.58 9.56 1.83
C GLY A 30 -0.16 9.03 2.08
N ARG A 31 -0.06 7.70 2.12
CA ARG A 31 1.18 6.94 2.27
C ARG A 31 1.34 6.01 1.06
N GLY A 32 2.47 6.13 0.37
CA GLY A 32 2.88 5.18 -0.66
C GLY A 32 3.84 4.13 -0.10
N ASN A 33 3.91 2.96 -0.75
CA ASN A 33 4.89 1.92 -0.42
C ASN A 33 6.26 2.12 -1.12
N GLY A 34 6.53 3.32 -1.64
CA GLY A 34 7.79 3.67 -2.30
C GLY A 34 7.88 3.30 -3.78
N LEU A 35 6.93 2.52 -4.31
CA LEU A 35 6.87 2.17 -5.73
C LEU A 35 5.97 3.16 -6.49
N ARG A 36 6.29 3.39 -7.77
CA ARG A 36 5.56 4.33 -8.65
C ARG A 36 4.76 3.58 -9.70
N ALA A 37 3.66 4.19 -10.14
CA ALA A 37 2.86 3.71 -11.26
C ALA A 37 2.31 4.88 -12.09
N PRO A 38 2.13 4.70 -13.41
CA PRO A 38 1.56 5.72 -14.28
C PRO A 38 0.05 5.91 -14.06
N SER A 39 -0.64 4.87 -13.56
CA SER A 39 -2.09 4.86 -13.34
C SER A 39 -2.42 4.01 -12.12
N TRP A 40 -3.44 4.42 -11.37
CA TRP A 40 -3.79 3.87 -10.07
C TRP A 40 -5.30 3.62 -9.99
N ALA A 41 -5.69 2.47 -9.46
CA ALA A 41 -7.08 2.06 -9.31
C ALA A 41 -7.39 1.81 -7.83
N PRO A 42 -8.53 2.29 -7.30
CA PRO A 42 -8.96 1.97 -5.95
C PRO A 42 -9.34 0.49 -5.87
N ILE A 43 -8.85 -0.19 -4.83
CA ILE A 43 -9.06 -1.64 -4.66
C ILE A 43 -9.74 -1.97 -3.33
N ALA A 44 -9.52 -1.16 -2.29
CA ALA A 44 -9.95 -1.47 -0.94
C ALA A 44 -10.04 -0.21 -0.09
N ASP A 45 -10.91 -0.26 0.91
CA ASP A 45 -10.92 0.66 2.04
C ASP A 45 -10.44 -0.11 3.28
N LEU A 46 -9.43 0.45 3.95
CA LEU A 46 -8.71 -0.14 5.07
C LEU A 46 -8.97 0.65 6.36
N ASP A 47 -8.89 -0.04 7.50
CA ASP A 47 -8.70 0.62 8.79
C ASP A 47 -7.27 1.18 8.88
N ALA A 48 -7.11 2.30 9.61
CA ALA A 48 -5.81 2.96 9.78
C ALA A 48 -4.73 2.00 10.32
N ASP A 49 -5.12 1.06 11.19
CA ASP A 49 -4.22 0.07 11.81
C ASP A 49 -3.68 -0.98 10.81
N ASP A 50 -4.40 -1.20 9.70
CA ASP A 50 -4.04 -2.20 8.69
C ASP A 50 -3.26 -1.59 7.50
N VAL A 51 -3.15 -0.26 7.42
CA VAL A 51 -2.53 0.42 6.26
C VAL A 51 -1.07 0.00 6.08
N ASP A 52 -0.27 0.03 7.14
CA ASP A 52 1.17 -0.19 7.03
C ASP A 52 1.49 -1.67 6.73
N SER A 53 0.74 -2.62 7.30
CA SER A 53 0.91 -4.05 7.03
C SER A 53 0.51 -4.42 5.60
N VAL A 54 -0.56 -3.84 5.07
CA VAL A 54 -1.00 -4.05 3.70
C VAL A 54 -0.04 -3.42 2.69
N LEU A 55 0.47 -2.21 2.95
CA LEU A 55 1.46 -1.56 2.10
C LEU A 55 2.78 -2.34 2.04
N ALA A 56 3.22 -2.91 3.17
CA ALA A 56 4.40 -3.78 3.24
C ALA A 56 4.20 -5.07 2.42
N ALA A 57 3.06 -5.76 2.58
CA ALA A 57 2.80 -6.98 1.82
C ALA A 57 2.73 -6.74 0.29
N LEU A 58 2.20 -5.59 -0.13
CA LEU A 58 2.19 -5.19 -1.55
C LEU A 58 3.58 -4.80 -2.04
N LEU A 59 4.41 -4.19 -1.19
CA LEU A 59 5.82 -3.92 -1.51
C LEU A 59 6.60 -5.22 -1.73
N ASP A 60 6.43 -6.21 -0.84
CA ASP A 60 7.04 -7.54 -0.96
C ASP A 60 6.60 -8.23 -2.25
N ALA A 61 5.34 -8.06 -2.64
CA ALA A 61 4.80 -8.55 -3.91
C ALA A 61 5.22 -7.72 -5.14
N ARG A 62 5.98 -6.63 -4.96
CA ARG A 62 6.40 -5.68 -6.02
C ARG A 62 5.22 -5.01 -6.73
N ILE A 63 4.16 -4.70 -5.99
CA ILE A 63 2.96 -4.02 -6.49
C ILE A 63 2.98 -2.57 -6.00
N PRO A 64 2.98 -1.57 -6.89
CA PRO A 64 2.86 -0.18 -6.48
C PRO A 64 1.54 0.08 -5.78
N ALA A 65 1.61 0.64 -4.57
CA ALA A 65 0.45 0.86 -3.71
C ALA A 65 0.53 2.20 -2.98
N HIS A 66 -0.64 2.82 -2.80
CA HIS A 66 -0.82 4.06 -2.06
C HIS A 66 -2.15 4.07 -1.31
N ALA A 67 -2.12 4.42 -0.03
CA ALA A 67 -3.31 4.58 0.80
C ALA A 67 -3.50 6.04 1.16
N ALA A 68 -4.73 6.56 1.09
CA ALA A 68 -5.03 7.93 1.51
C ALA A 68 -6.30 7.99 2.36
N PRO A 69 -6.43 8.95 3.30
CA PRO A 69 -7.68 9.16 4.02
C PRO A 69 -8.83 9.36 3.04
N ALA A 70 -9.93 8.61 3.22
CA ALA A 70 -11.07 8.64 2.32
C ALA A 70 -12.28 9.31 2.98
N PRO A 71 -12.84 10.37 2.37
CA PRO A 71 -14.15 10.87 2.78
C PRO A 71 -15.22 9.88 2.29
N ARG A 72 -15.73 9.06 3.21
CA ARG A 72 -16.76 8.00 3.05
C ARG A 72 -16.31 6.68 2.37
N PRO A 73 -16.80 5.53 2.88
CA PRO A 73 -16.38 4.22 2.42
C PRO A 73 -17.00 3.82 1.07
N VAL A 74 -16.17 3.33 0.15
CA VAL A 74 -16.51 2.50 -1.00
C VAL A 74 -16.23 1.07 -0.54
N ARG A 75 -17.26 0.40 0.01
CA ARG A 75 -17.24 -0.97 0.57
C ARG A 75 -16.14 -1.22 1.63
N PRO A 76 -16.47 -1.22 2.93
CA PRO A 76 -15.52 -1.58 3.97
C PRO A 76 -15.13 -3.07 3.85
N LEU A 77 -13.83 -3.37 3.89
CA LEU A 77 -13.32 -4.75 3.94
C LEU A 77 -13.24 -5.30 5.37
N THR A 78 -13.32 -4.46 6.40
CA THR A 78 -13.26 -4.88 7.80
C THR A 78 -14.63 -5.24 8.36
N SER A 79 -14.78 -6.50 8.76
CA SER A 79 -16.01 -7.07 9.34
C SER A 79 -16.06 -6.90 10.86
N HIS A 80 -15.74 -5.72 11.40
CA HIS A 80 -15.83 -5.49 12.85
C HIS A 80 -16.83 -4.38 13.17
N ARG A 81 -17.88 -4.78 13.89
CA ARG A 81 -18.94 -3.90 14.40
C ARG A 81 -18.34 -3.05 15.53
N SER A 82 -17.68 -1.95 15.21
CA SER A 82 -17.27 -0.92 16.18
C SER A 82 -17.02 0.41 15.48
N VAL A 83 -17.34 1.49 16.21
CA VAL A 83 -17.01 2.93 16.06
C VAL A 83 -16.38 3.34 14.72
N PRO A 84 -16.89 4.38 14.01
CA PRO A 84 -16.34 4.79 12.71
C PRO A 84 -14.84 5.11 12.81
N ARG A 85 -14.01 4.12 12.49
CA ARG A 85 -12.56 4.27 12.38
C ARG A 85 -12.24 5.05 11.12
N SER A 86 -11.15 5.79 11.14
CA SER A 86 -10.68 6.53 9.97
C SER A 86 -10.43 5.55 8.81
N VAL A 87 -11.20 5.70 7.74
CA VAL A 87 -11.12 4.84 6.55
C VAL A 87 -10.03 5.36 5.62
N TRP A 88 -9.12 4.48 5.22
CA TRP A 88 -8.05 4.75 4.27
C TRP A 88 -8.31 4.02 2.96
N ARG A 89 -8.44 4.75 1.85
CA ARG A 89 -8.60 4.14 0.53
C ARG A 89 -7.26 3.73 -0.05
N LEU A 90 -7.09 2.43 -0.19
CA LEU A 90 -5.99 1.79 -0.89
C LEU A 90 -6.22 1.87 -2.41
N ARG A 91 -5.16 2.27 -3.10
CA ARG A 91 -5.03 2.28 -4.55
C ARG A 91 -3.78 1.50 -4.94
N VAL A 92 -3.85 0.82 -6.06
CA VAL A 92 -2.73 0.06 -6.63
C VAL A 92 -2.51 0.43 -8.09
N ALA A 93 -1.35 0.11 -8.65
CA ALA A 93 -1.13 0.23 -10.08
C ALA A 93 -2.25 -0.47 -10.86
N ALA A 94 -2.92 0.22 -11.77
CA ALA A 94 -4.05 -0.35 -12.52
C ALA A 94 -3.65 -1.62 -13.31
N SER A 95 -2.41 -1.66 -13.80
CA SER A 95 -1.84 -2.84 -14.47
C SER A 95 -1.62 -4.05 -13.57
N SER A 96 -1.65 -3.87 -12.24
CA SER A 96 -1.40 -4.91 -11.24
C SER A 96 -2.65 -5.26 -10.42
N TYR A 97 -3.83 -4.78 -10.84
CA TYR A 97 -5.06 -4.87 -10.04
C TYR A 97 -5.40 -6.30 -9.62
N SER A 98 -5.51 -7.23 -10.56
CA SER A 98 -5.86 -8.63 -10.26
C SER A 98 -4.85 -9.30 -9.35
N ARG A 99 -3.55 -9.04 -9.56
CA ARG A 99 -2.49 -9.57 -8.69
C ARG A 99 -2.57 -8.99 -7.28
N ALA A 100 -2.97 -7.73 -7.15
CA ALA A 100 -3.17 -7.09 -5.86
C ALA A 100 -4.37 -7.66 -5.10
N GLU A 101 -5.46 -8.02 -5.80
CA GLU A 101 -6.60 -8.71 -5.19
C GLU A 101 -6.17 -10.03 -4.55
N ASP A 102 -5.37 -10.84 -5.26
CA ASP A 102 -4.87 -12.12 -4.74
C ASP A 102 -4.03 -11.96 -3.47
N VAL A 103 -3.16 -10.94 -3.46
CA VAL A 103 -2.33 -10.63 -2.29
C VAL A 103 -3.19 -10.16 -1.12
N LEU A 104 -4.16 -9.26 -1.36
CA LEU A 104 -5.07 -8.77 -0.33
C LEU A 104 -5.90 -9.89 0.29
N LEU A 105 -6.42 -10.81 -0.54
CA LEU A 105 -7.15 -11.97 -0.05
C LEU A 105 -6.29 -12.85 0.85
N ARG A 106 -4.99 -13.02 0.53
CA ARG A 106 -4.06 -13.79 1.36
C ARG A 106 -3.75 -13.09 2.69
N VAL A 107 -3.41 -11.80 2.64
CA VAL A 107 -3.02 -11.00 3.82
C VAL A 107 -4.18 -10.90 4.81
N LEU A 108 -5.39 -10.61 4.33
CA LEU A 108 -6.58 -10.45 5.18
C LEU A 108 -7.11 -11.78 5.74
N ARG A 109 -6.88 -12.90 5.04
CA ARG A 109 -7.18 -14.24 5.57
C ARG A 109 -6.16 -14.69 6.61
N GLY A 110 -4.88 -14.37 6.41
CA GLY A 110 -3.80 -14.66 7.36
C GLY A 110 -3.96 -13.87 8.67
N SER A 111 -4.20 -12.56 8.58
CA SER A 111 -4.34 -11.68 9.76
C SER A 111 -5.55 -12.01 10.63
N LYS A 112 -6.64 -12.53 10.03
CA LYS A 112 -7.83 -12.98 10.76
C LYS A 112 -7.57 -14.25 11.56
N THR A 113 -6.66 -15.11 11.11
CA THR A 113 -6.37 -16.40 11.75
C THR A 113 -5.48 -16.22 12.99
N GLU A 114 -4.56 -15.26 12.96
CA GLU A 114 -3.64 -14.98 14.08
C GLU A 114 -4.32 -14.29 15.27
N ARG A 115 -5.42 -13.54 15.03
CA ARG A 115 -6.19 -12.84 16.07
C ARG A 115 -7.24 -13.69 16.80
N VAL A 116 -7.47 -14.94 16.38
CA VAL A 116 -8.50 -15.83 16.97
C VAL A 116 -7.90 -16.80 18.00
N VAL A 117 -6.60 -16.76 18.24
CA VAL A 117 -5.92 -17.59 19.24
C VAL A 117 -5.58 -16.75 20.47
N LEU A 118 -6.58 -16.41 21.28
CA LEU A 118 -6.43 -15.98 22.69
C LEU A 118 -7.64 -16.46 23.51
#